data_AF-A0A8T2V994-F1
#
_entry.id   AF-A0A8T2V994-F1
#
_cell.length_a   1.000
_cell.length_b   1.000
_cell.length_c   1.000
_cell.angle_alpha   90.00
_cell.angle_beta   90.00
_cell.angle_gamma   90.00
#
_symmetry.space_group_name_H-M   'P 1'
#
loop_
_entity.id
_entity.type
_entity.pdbx_description
1 polymer ?
#
loop_
_entity_poly.entity_id
_entity_poly.type
_entity_poly.pdbx_seq_one_letter_code
_entity_poly.pdbx_strand_id
1 'polypeptide(L)'
;MAEDSDVGKIVVTETKPGKALEATLSVEQSFCSFIDGSSRACVVGFFRELARELEHERSLVDFHMKLVEYDGKKARSFKVQVFYGDEEREGPVDVPPGECISCFAHAVLYPGKKPKVTAGECVMDEIGGDGHVQCSIDAKARPGFIITPLRHVERMTDLDDGELFSLWNTAAKALRSENLPSFRCMILNHGQYRNLPHLHLKVWVDDGIHRAARNTWPLQRRELWRWLQELSSMDVRKCKFFLSKQGCRRGSRCTFLHR
;
A
#
# COMPACT_ATOMS: atom_id res chain seq x y z
N MET A 1 -31.52 13.97 12.14
CA MET A 1 -30.62 12.86 12.51
C MET A 1 -30.73 11.85 11.40
N ALA A 2 -29.78 11.83 10.47
CA ALA A 2 -29.74 10.75 9.47
C ALA A 2 -29.42 9.47 10.24
N GLU A 3 -30.24 8.44 10.08
CA GLU A 3 -29.96 7.12 10.64
C GLU A 3 -28.57 6.70 10.19
N ASP A 4 -27.68 6.46 11.15
CA ASP A 4 -26.35 5.91 10.88
C ASP A 4 -26.56 4.65 10.06
N SER A 5 -26.20 4.71 8.78
CA SER A 5 -26.27 3.57 7.88
C SER A 5 -25.43 2.47 8.51
N ASP A 6 -26.11 1.42 8.98
CA ASP A 6 -25.50 0.23 9.59
C ASP A 6 -24.37 -0.25 8.66
N VAL A 7 -23.13 -0.02 9.08
CA VAL A 7 -21.96 -0.46 8.32
C VAL A 7 -22.07 -1.97 8.30
N GLY A 8 -22.45 -2.52 7.14
CA GLY A 8 -22.76 -3.93 7.01
C GLY A 8 -21.70 -4.78 7.71
N LYS A 9 -22.13 -5.60 8.68
CA LYS A 9 -21.25 -6.39 9.53
C LYS A 9 -20.14 -7.06 8.73
N ILE A 10 -18.88 -6.82 9.12
CA ILE A 10 -17.74 -7.45 8.47
C ILE A 10 -17.77 -8.95 8.77
N VAL A 11 -17.68 -9.77 7.73
CA VAL A 11 -17.55 -11.21 7.87
C VAL A 11 -16.10 -11.58 7.58
N VAL A 12 -15.39 -12.03 8.62
CA VAL A 12 -14.00 -12.53 8.50
C VAL A 12 -14.02 -14.05 8.52
N THR A 13 -13.60 -14.65 7.42
CA THR A 13 -13.54 -16.10 7.24
C THR A 13 -12.09 -16.54 7.09
N GLU A 14 -11.71 -17.61 7.78
CA GLU A 14 -10.41 -18.22 7.58
C GLU A 14 -10.41 -19.05 6.29
N THR A 15 -9.62 -18.64 5.31
CA THR A 15 -9.53 -19.33 4.00
C THR A 15 -8.41 -20.37 3.99
N LYS A 16 -7.41 -20.20 4.86
CA LYS A 16 -6.37 -21.18 5.12
C LYS A 16 -5.97 -21.12 6.60
N PRO A 17 -6.23 -22.18 7.38
CA PRO A 17 -5.91 -22.24 8.81
C PRO A 17 -4.47 -21.78 9.11
N GLY A 18 -4.35 -20.77 9.99
CA GLY A 18 -3.07 -20.23 10.45
C GLY A 18 -2.24 -19.50 9.39
N LYS A 19 -2.82 -19.17 8.22
CA LYS A 19 -2.09 -18.55 7.11
C LYS A 19 -2.84 -17.45 6.37
N ALA A 20 -4.16 -17.55 6.23
CA ALA A 20 -4.93 -16.58 5.47
C ALA A 20 -6.37 -16.39 5.96
N LEU A 21 -6.78 -15.13 6.07
CA LEU A 21 -8.17 -14.70 6.29
C LEU A 21 -8.68 -13.96 5.06
N GLU A 22 -9.99 -13.97 4.88
CA GLU A 22 -10.70 -13.10 3.94
C GLU A 22 -11.80 -12.37 4.70
N ALA A 23 -11.77 -11.04 4.63
CA ALA A 23 -12.80 -10.17 5.14
C ALA A 23 -13.60 -9.61 3.96
N THR A 24 -14.91 -9.79 4.01
CA THR A 24 -15.85 -9.26 3.02
C THR A 24 -16.79 -8.26 3.66
N LEU A 25 -17.04 -7.18 2.93
CA LEU A 25 -18.17 -6.29 3.19
C LEU A 25 -19.39 -6.88 2.48
N SER A 26 -20.57 -6.78 3.07
CA SER A 26 -21.82 -7.25 2.44
C SER A 26 -22.28 -6.39 1.25
N VAL A 27 -21.58 -5.30 0.95
CA VAL A 27 -22.00 -4.34 -0.09
C VAL A 27 -21.39 -4.69 -1.44
N GLU A 28 -22.26 -4.87 -2.44
CA GLU A 28 -21.88 -5.12 -3.84
C GLU A 28 -21.48 -3.84 -4.58
N GLN A 29 -20.37 -3.22 -4.18
CA GLN A 29 -19.85 -2.02 -4.85
C GLN A 29 -18.33 -2.01 -4.95
N SER A 30 -17.79 -1.36 -5.99
CA SER A 30 -16.36 -1.17 -6.17
C SER A 30 -15.75 -0.39 -5.00
N PHE A 31 -14.44 -0.50 -4.80
CA PHE A 31 -13.77 0.25 -3.73
C PHE A 31 -13.97 1.76 -3.89
N CYS A 32 -13.76 2.32 -5.09
CA CYS A 32 -13.95 3.74 -5.32
C CYS A 32 -15.41 4.16 -5.09
N SER A 33 -16.39 3.36 -5.53
CA SER A 33 -17.81 3.60 -5.26
C SER A 33 -18.15 3.59 -3.77
N PHE A 34 -17.56 2.67 -3.00
CA PHE A 34 -17.70 2.65 -1.54
C PHE A 34 -17.17 3.92 -0.90
N ILE A 35 -15.96 4.34 -1.25
CA ILE A 35 -15.35 5.56 -0.70
C ILE A 35 -16.16 6.81 -1.06
N ASP A 36 -16.63 6.91 -2.30
CA ASP A 36 -17.33 8.12 -2.79
C ASP A 36 -18.80 8.17 -2.35
N GLY A 37 -19.45 7.02 -2.21
CA GLY A 37 -20.86 6.90 -1.86
C GLY A 37 -21.13 6.83 -0.35
N SER A 38 -20.12 6.57 0.47
CA SER A 38 -20.30 6.38 1.91
C SER A 38 -19.94 7.63 2.71
N SER A 39 -20.56 7.79 3.88
CA SER A 39 -20.14 8.82 4.84
C SER A 39 -18.73 8.53 5.36
N ARG A 40 -18.03 9.58 5.82
CA ARG A 40 -16.73 9.42 6.50
C ARG A 40 -16.82 8.43 7.68
N ALA A 41 -17.87 8.52 8.47
CA ALA A 41 -18.10 7.61 9.60
C ALA A 41 -18.23 6.15 9.16
N CYS A 42 -18.90 5.88 8.03
CA CYS A 42 -19.05 4.55 7.47
C CYS A 42 -17.70 3.97 7.01
N VAL A 43 -16.91 4.75 6.26
CA VAL A 43 -15.57 4.34 5.80
C VAL A 43 -14.64 4.06 6.99
N VAL A 44 -14.61 4.97 7.97
CA VAL A 44 -13.81 4.81 9.20
C VAL A 44 -14.27 3.58 9.97
N GLY A 45 -15.57 3.43 10.20
CA GLY A 45 -16.16 2.32 10.93
C GLY A 45 -15.74 0.96 10.36
N PHE A 46 -15.83 0.80 9.03
CA PHE A 46 -15.40 -0.42 8.36
C PHE A 46 -13.91 -0.74 8.63
N PHE A 47 -13.00 0.20 8.36
CA PHE A 47 -11.58 -0.08 8.51
C PHE A 47 -11.14 -0.17 9.99
N ARG A 48 -11.85 0.50 10.91
CA ARG A 48 -11.61 0.43 12.35
C ARG A 48 -12.05 -0.92 12.91
N GLU A 49 -13.21 -1.42 12.49
CA GLU A 49 -13.68 -2.76 12.88
C GLU A 49 -12.75 -3.84 12.34
N LEU A 50 -12.29 -3.71 11.09
CA LEU A 50 -11.28 -4.61 10.53
C LEU A 50 -9.98 -4.59 11.32
N ALA A 51 -9.45 -3.41 11.67
CA ALA A 51 -8.24 -3.29 12.48
C ALA A 51 -8.41 -3.93 13.87
N ARG A 52 -9.56 -3.70 14.53
CA ARG A 52 -9.88 -4.30 15.83
C ARG A 52 -9.94 -5.84 15.76
N GLU A 53 -10.62 -6.38 14.76
CA GLU A 53 -10.73 -7.83 14.55
C GLU A 53 -9.35 -8.47 14.35
N LEU A 54 -8.47 -7.85 13.56
CA LEU A 54 -7.14 -8.38 13.30
C LEU A 54 -6.21 -8.21 14.50
N GLU A 55 -6.04 -6.99 15.00
CA GLU A 55 -5.01 -6.65 15.99
C GLU A 55 -5.40 -7.00 17.43
N HIS A 56 -6.69 -6.89 17.80
CA HIS A 56 -7.16 -7.14 19.16
C HIS A 56 -7.79 -8.53 19.31
N GLU A 57 -8.85 -8.83 18.55
CA GLU A 57 -9.62 -10.07 18.73
C GLU A 57 -8.78 -11.32 18.36
N ARG A 58 -7.98 -11.21 17.29
CA ARG A 58 -7.09 -12.29 16.83
C ARG A 58 -5.63 -12.14 17.23
N SER A 59 -5.26 -11.01 17.87
CA SER A 59 -3.88 -10.71 18.26
C SER A 59 -2.87 -10.80 17.09
N LEU A 60 -3.31 -10.50 15.86
CA LEU A 60 -2.44 -10.50 14.69
C LEU A 60 -1.65 -9.19 14.63
N VAL A 61 -0.41 -9.23 15.09
CA VAL A 61 0.52 -8.09 15.05
C VAL A 61 1.36 -8.06 13.77
N ASP A 62 1.42 -9.15 13.02
CA ASP A 62 2.23 -9.30 11.80
C ASP A 62 1.39 -9.85 10.65
N PHE A 63 1.07 -9.01 9.68
CA PHE A 63 0.28 -9.44 8.53
C PHE A 63 0.53 -8.62 7.26
N HIS A 64 0.21 -9.24 6.13
CA HIS A 64 0.10 -8.61 4.83
C HIS A 64 -1.38 -8.47 4.49
N MET A 65 -1.91 -7.25 4.56
CA MET A 65 -3.28 -6.96 4.18
C MET A 65 -3.32 -6.51 2.71
N LYS A 66 -4.22 -7.13 1.95
CA LYS A 66 -4.38 -6.90 0.52
C LYS A 66 -5.84 -6.69 0.17
N LEU A 67 -6.17 -5.51 -0.33
CA LEU A 67 -7.48 -5.21 -0.91
C LEU A 67 -7.44 -5.51 -2.41
N VAL A 68 -8.41 -6.27 -2.91
CA VAL A 68 -8.54 -6.61 -4.34
C VAL A 68 -9.94 -6.31 -4.83
N GLU A 69 -10.06 -5.82 -6.06
CA GLU A 69 -11.35 -5.79 -6.75
C GLU A 69 -11.74 -7.21 -7.20
N TYR A 70 -13.02 -7.50 -7.10
CA TYR A 70 -13.63 -8.73 -7.56
C TYR A 70 -14.67 -8.37 -8.62
N ASP A 71 -14.43 -8.83 -9.84
CA ASP A 71 -15.38 -8.68 -10.94
C ASP A 71 -16.33 -9.88 -10.93
N GLY A 72 -17.37 -9.78 -10.10
CA GLY A 72 -18.41 -10.80 -10.00
C GLY A 72 -19.41 -10.72 -11.14
N LYS A 73 -20.16 -11.81 -11.38
CA LYS A 73 -21.19 -11.86 -12.45
C LYS A 73 -22.29 -10.80 -12.33
N LYS A 74 -22.54 -10.28 -11.12
CA LYS A 74 -23.65 -9.35 -10.84
C LYS A 74 -23.20 -7.90 -10.69
N ALA A 75 -22.08 -7.67 -10.00
CA ALA A 75 -21.55 -6.36 -9.73
C ALA A 75 -20.06 -6.44 -9.38
N ARG A 76 -19.34 -5.33 -9.58
CA ARG A 76 -17.99 -5.16 -9.06
C ARG A 76 -18.08 -4.97 -7.55
N SER A 77 -17.31 -5.77 -6.82
CA SER A 77 -17.12 -5.61 -5.37
C SER A 77 -15.62 -5.55 -5.05
N PHE A 78 -15.28 -5.35 -3.79
CA PHE A 78 -13.91 -5.53 -3.31
C PHE A 78 -13.90 -6.44 -2.08
N LYS A 79 -12.75 -7.05 -1.82
CA LYS A 79 -12.52 -7.87 -0.64
C LYS A 79 -11.14 -7.63 -0.06
N VAL A 80 -11.00 -7.89 1.23
CA VAL A 80 -9.72 -7.78 1.93
C VAL A 80 -9.20 -9.17 2.26
N GLN A 81 -7.98 -9.46 1.82
CA GLN A 81 -7.26 -10.70 2.09
C GLN A 81 -6.13 -10.40 3.07
N VAL A 82 -6.04 -11.17 4.15
CA VAL A 82 -5.02 -11.00 5.17
C VAL A 82 -4.17 -12.26 5.21
N PHE A 83 -2.86 -12.12 4.99
CA PHE A 83 -1.90 -13.22 5.03
C PHE A 83 -0.98 -13.04 6.24
N TYR A 84 -0.81 -14.08 7.04
CA TYR A 84 -0.09 -14.02 8.32
C TYR A 84 0.65 -15.34 8.61
N GLY A 85 1.43 -15.38 9.69
CA GLY A 85 2.15 -16.58 10.12
C GLY A 85 3.35 -16.96 9.24
N ASP A 86 3.99 -15.99 8.59
CA ASP A 86 5.25 -16.17 7.86
C ASP A 86 6.43 -15.88 8.80
N GLU A 87 6.96 -16.93 9.43
CA GLU A 87 8.04 -16.85 10.44
C GLU A 87 9.40 -16.45 9.83
N GLU A 88 9.55 -16.48 8.50
CA GLU A 88 10.80 -16.10 7.82
C GLU A 88 10.89 -14.58 7.56
N ARG A 89 10.01 -13.78 8.15
CA ARG A 89 10.03 -12.32 7.99
C ARG A 89 11.03 -11.67 8.92
N GLU A 90 11.96 -10.91 8.31
CA GLU A 90 13.01 -10.16 9.04
C GLU A 90 12.51 -8.82 9.60
N GLY A 91 11.34 -8.35 9.17
CA GLY A 91 10.79 -7.07 9.61
C GLY A 91 11.28 -5.85 8.86
N PRO A 92 10.84 -4.66 9.32
CA PRO A 92 11.33 -3.40 8.80
C PRO A 92 12.82 -3.24 9.14
N VAL A 93 13.57 -2.61 8.24
CA VAL A 93 14.95 -2.21 8.57
C VAL A 93 14.94 -1.14 9.65
N ASP A 94 15.94 -1.17 10.53
CA ASP A 94 16.18 -0.09 11.47
C ASP A 94 16.55 1.17 10.69
N VAL A 95 15.74 2.22 10.83
CA VAL A 95 15.97 3.51 10.18
C VAL A 95 16.42 4.51 11.24
N PRO A 96 17.59 5.16 11.09
CA PRO A 96 18.03 6.18 12.02
C PRO A 96 17.00 7.32 12.17
N PRO A 97 16.93 7.96 13.35
CA PRO A 97 16.12 9.16 13.53
C PRO A 97 16.49 10.21 12.48
N GLY A 98 15.50 10.82 11.82
CA GLY A 98 15.75 11.78 10.74
C GLY A 98 15.86 11.18 9.33
N GLU A 99 15.92 9.86 9.20
CA GLU A 99 16.14 9.20 7.89
C GLU A 99 14.91 8.45 7.34
N CYS A 100 13.79 8.46 8.07
CA CYS A 100 12.56 7.87 7.57
C CYS A 100 12.08 8.60 6.32
N ILE A 101 12.19 7.95 5.16
CA ILE A 101 11.79 8.52 3.86
C ILE A 101 10.31 8.92 3.80
N SER A 102 9.49 8.36 4.69
CA SER A 102 8.08 8.70 4.81
C SER A 102 7.81 9.91 5.72
N CYS A 103 8.75 10.28 6.60
CA CYS A 103 8.62 11.42 7.52
C CYS A 103 9.37 12.66 7.02
N PHE A 104 10.48 12.48 6.31
CA PHE A 104 11.41 13.55 5.99
C PHE A 104 11.50 13.75 4.49
N ALA A 105 10.93 14.86 4.00
CA ALA A 105 10.95 15.20 2.58
C ALA A 105 12.38 15.29 1.98
N HIS A 106 13.38 15.64 2.78
CA HIS A 106 14.77 15.73 2.32
C HIS A 106 15.54 14.40 2.37
N ALA A 107 14.93 13.32 2.88
CA ALA A 107 15.57 12.01 2.96
C ALA A 107 15.91 11.50 1.57
N VAL A 108 17.15 11.01 1.41
CA VAL A 108 17.68 10.56 0.12
C VAL A 108 17.24 9.12 -0.13
N LEU A 109 16.54 8.87 -1.23
CA LEU A 109 16.00 7.54 -1.54
C LEU A 109 17.08 6.52 -1.89
N TYR A 110 18.18 7.00 -2.49
CA TYR A 110 19.29 6.18 -2.97
C TYR A 110 20.65 6.79 -2.57
N PRO A 111 21.07 6.63 -1.31
CA PRO A 111 22.35 7.17 -0.83
C PRO A 111 23.52 6.73 -1.71
N GLY A 112 24.39 7.67 -2.08
CA GLY A 112 25.58 7.42 -2.91
C GLY A 112 25.32 7.29 -4.43
N LYS A 113 24.06 7.36 -4.90
CA LYS A 113 23.74 7.31 -6.34
C LYS A 113 23.46 8.70 -6.91
N LYS A 114 23.58 8.83 -8.24
CA LYS A 114 23.24 10.04 -9.02
C LYS A 114 22.20 9.72 -10.10
N PRO A 115 21.22 10.60 -10.37
CA PRO A 115 20.98 11.87 -9.66
C PRO A 115 20.51 11.63 -8.21
N LYS A 116 20.70 12.64 -7.35
CA LYS A 116 20.21 12.60 -5.97
C LYS A 116 18.71 12.87 -6.02
N VAL A 117 17.90 11.89 -5.60
CA VAL A 117 16.45 12.02 -5.49
C VAL A 117 16.04 11.90 -4.04
N THR A 118 15.22 12.85 -3.59
CA THR A 118 14.68 12.93 -2.24
C THR A 118 13.23 12.44 -2.20
N ALA A 119 12.76 12.08 -1.01
CA ALA A 119 11.38 11.63 -0.82
C ALA A 119 10.34 12.71 -1.18
N GLY A 120 10.65 13.97 -0.87
CA GLY A 120 9.79 15.13 -1.15
C GLY A 120 9.56 15.36 -2.63
N GLU A 121 10.57 15.10 -3.47
CA GLU A 121 10.43 15.18 -4.93
C GLU A 121 9.42 14.16 -5.48
N CYS A 122 9.17 13.06 -4.75
CA CYS A 122 8.20 12.04 -5.16
C CYS A 122 6.76 12.36 -4.77
N VAL A 123 6.53 13.40 -3.97
CA VAL A 123 5.19 13.78 -3.49
C VAL A 123 4.34 14.33 -4.64
N MET A 124 3.07 13.94 -4.65
CA MET A 124 2.05 14.39 -5.60
C MET A 124 1.07 15.29 -4.86
N ASP A 125 1.43 16.57 -4.69
CA ASP A 125 0.70 17.56 -3.89
C ASP A 125 -0.75 17.78 -4.37
N GLU A 126 -1.05 17.53 -5.64
CA GLU A 126 -2.42 17.63 -6.13
C GLU A 126 -3.32 16.49 -5.62
N ILE A 127 -2.73 15.37 -5.18
CA ILE A 127 -3.44 14.19 -4.69
C ILE A 127 -3.51 14.20 -3.15
N GLY A 128 -2.40 14.41 -2.44
CA GLY A 128 -2.38 14.52 -0.98
C GLY A 128 -2.58 15.97 -0.53
N GLY A 129 -3.59 16.29 0.29
CA GLY A 129 -3.87 17.69 0.59
C GLY A 129 -4.79 18.00 1.76
N ASP A 130 -5.18 17.00 2.55
CA ASP A 130 -6.03 17.20 3.74
C ASP A 130 -5.23 17.31 5.04
N GLY A 131 -3.90 17.31 4.96
CA GLY A 131 -3.01 17.43 6.12
C GLY A 131 -2.87 16.17 6.98
N HIS A 132 -3.45 15.04 6.55
CA HIS A 132 -3.34 13.77 7.29
C HIS A 132 -2.39 12.78 6.61
N VAL A 133 -2.42 12.72 5.28
CA VAL A 133 -1.61 11.79 4.48
C VAL A 133 -0.99 12.48 3.28
N GLN A 134 0.09 11.90 2.76
CA GLN A 134 0.67 12.25 1.47
C GLN A 134 0.53 11.11 0.47
N CYS A 135 0.39 11.46 -0.80
CA CYS A 135 0.50 10.53 -1.92
C CYS A 135 1.84 10.75 -2.63
N SER A 136 2.52 9.68 -3.00
CA SER A 136 3.83 9.74 -3.65
C SER A 136 3.97 8.69 -4.75
N ILE A 137 4.85 8.98 -5.70
CA ILE A 137 5.37 7.99 -6.65
C ILE A 137 6.12 6.91 -5.88
N ASP A 138 5.95 5.63 -6.24
CA ASP A 138 6.75 4.55 -5.67
C ASP A 138 8.24 4.79 -5.92
N ALA A 139 9.04 4.82 -4.85
CA ALA A 139 10.47 5.08 -4.92
C ALA A 139 11.22 4.09 -5.84
N LYS A 140 10.65 2.91 -6.13
CA LYS A 140 11.20 1.90 -7.04
C LYS A 140 10.58 1.95 -8.45
N ALA A 141 9.89 3.05 -8.78
CA ALA A 141 9.20 3.28 -10.06
C ALA A 141 8.34 2.09 -10.50
N ARG A 142 7.61 1.49 -9.56
CA ARG A 142 6.66 0.41 -9.86
C ARG A 142 5.28 0.99 -10.16
N PRO A 143 4.49 0.41 -11.07
CA PRO A 143 3.17 0.92 -11.48
C PRO A 143 2.18 1.07 -10.31
N GLY A 144 2.16 2.22 -9.67
CA GLY A 144 1.34 2.48 -8.50
C GLY A 144 1.79 3.69 -7.68
N PHE A 145 1.06 3.90 -6.60
CA PHE A 145 1.25 5.02 -5.67
C PHE A 145 1.49 4.52 -4.26
N ILE A 146 2.15 5.35 -3.45
CA ILE A 146 2.37 5.10 -2.02
C ILE A 146 1.66 6.19 -1.25
N ILE A 147 0.80 5.80 -0.31
CA ILE A 147 0.07 6.72 0.56
C ILE A 147 0.55 6.48 1.96
N THR A 148 1.01 7.54 2.60
CA THR A 148 1.65 7.47 3.91
C THR A 148 1.05 8.55 4.80
N PRO A 149 0.66 8.22 6.05
CA PRO A 149 0.36 9.23 7.05
C PRO A 149 1.51 10.22 7.22
N LEU A 150 1.20 11.50 7.48
CA LEU A 150 2.23 12.50 7.74
C LEU A 150 2.85 12.27 9.13
N ARG A 151 2.03 11.89 10.11
CA ARG A 151 2.48 11.46 11.43
C ARG A 151 3.07 10.05 11.33
N HIS A 152 4.23 9.84 11.94
CA HIS A 152 4.82 8.50 12.02
C HIS A 152 3.91 7.56 12.82
N VAL A 153 3.33 6.59 12.12
CA VAL A 153 2.53 5.51 12.71
C VAL A 153 3.04 4.15 12.25
N GLU A 154 2.83 3.15 13.08
CA GLU A 154 3.29 1.79 12.82
C GLU A 154 2.13 0.81 12.57
N ARG A 155 0.98 1.07 13.18
CA ARG A 155 -0.19 0.20 13.15
C ARG A 155 -1.42 0.88 12.58
N MET A 156 -2.41 0.09 12.15
CA MET A 156 -3.69 0.68 11.72
C MET A 156 -4.48 1.22 12.92
N THR A 157 -4.39 0.56 14.07
CA THR A 157 -4.99 1.05 15.32
C THR A 157 -4.38 2.35 15.83
N ASP A 158 -3.16 2.69 15.42
CA ASP A 158 -2.51 3.96 15.78
C ASP A 158 -3.08 5.17 15.02
N LEU A 159 -3.76 4.96 13.90
CA LEU A 159 -4.34 6.03 13.08
C LEU A 159 -5.55 6.65 13.77
N ASP A 160 -5.63 7.98 13.83
CA ASP A 160 -6.89 8.63 14.21
C ASP A 160 -7.95 8.49 13.10
N ASP A 161 -9.20 8.87 13.36
CA ASP A 161 -10.30 8.73 12.39
C ASP A 161 -10.11 9.59 11.13
N GLY A 162 -9.39 10.71 11.23
CA GLY A 162 -9.01 11.53 10.08
C GLY A 162 -7.95 10.85 9.24
N GLU A 163 -6.86 10.43 9.84
CA GLU A 163 -5.80 9.72 9.16
C GLU A 163 -6.30 8.43 8.50
N LEU A 164 -7.16 7.66 9.19
CA LEU A 164 -7.73 6.44 8.66
C LEU A 164 -8.62 6.73 7.44
N PHE A 165 -9.52 7.71 7.53
CA PHE A 165 -10.34 8.13 6.37
C PHE A 165 -9.46 8.61 5.21
N SER A 166 -8.53 9.52 5.50
CA SER A 166 -7.64 10.14 4.53
C SER A 166 -6.75 9.13 3.82
N LEU A 167 -6.28 8.09 4.51
CA LEU A 167 -5.48 7.02 3.91
C LEU A 167 -6.22 6.33 2.76
N TRP A 168 -7.47 5.94 2.97
CA TRP A 168 -8.29 5.23 1.98
C TRP A 168 -8.91 6.17 0.96
N ASN A 169 -9.36 7.35 1.38
CA ASN A 169 -9.90 8.37 0.48
C ASN A 169 -8.85 8.87 -0.50
N THR A 170 -7.62 9.10 -0.05
CA THR A 170 -6.50 9.48 -0.93
C THR A 170 -6.18 8.38 -1.94
N ALA A 171 -6.39 7.10 -1.62
CA ALA A 171 -6.23 6.00 -2.58
C ALA A 171 -7.24 6.07 -3.72
N ALA A 172 -8.52 6.28 -3.38
CA ALA A 172 -9.56 6.46 -4.39
C ALA A 172 -9.32 7.74 -5.20
N LYS A 173 -8.91 8.83 -4.53
CA LYS A 173 -8.55 10.10 -5.18
C LYS A 173 -7.39 9.92 -6.17
N ALA A 174 -6.34 9.18 -5.81
CA ALA A 174 -5.20 8.93 -6.70
C ALA A 174 -5.64 8.22 -7.99
N LEU A 175 -6.51 7.22 -7.88
CA LEU A 175 -7.06 6.52 -9.05
C LEU A 175 -7.88 7.46 -9.94
N ARG A 176 -8.74 8.30 -9.36
CA ARG A 176 -9.55 9.27 -10.10
C ARG A 176 -8.71 10.35 -10.78
N SER A 177 -7.81 10.98 -10.05
CA SER A 177 -6.95 12.07 -10.55
C SER A 177 -6.11 11.63 -11.75
N GLU A 178 -5.71 10.36 -11.77
CA GLU A 178 -4.91 9.77 -12.83
C GLU A 178 -5.76 9.06 -13.91
N ASN A 179 -7.09 9.21 -13.86
CA ASN A 179 -8.05 8.58 -14.77
C ASN A 179 -7.86 7.06 -14.89
N LEU A 180 -7.55 6.39 -13.78
CA LEU A 180 -7.30 4.95 -13.72
C LEU A 180 -8.62 4.22 -13.46
N PRO A 181 -9.12 3.39 -14.41
CA PRO A 181 -10.43 2.77 -14.32
C PRO A 181 -10.52 1.61 -13.31
N SER A 182 -9.36 1.11 -12.86
CA SER A 182 -9.24 0.01 -11.91
C SER A 182 -7.84 -0.02 -11.30
N PHE A 183 -7.67 -0.84 -10.26
CA PHE A 183 -6.39 -1.15 -9.65
C PHE A 183 -6.21 -2.66 -9.53
N ARG A 184 -4.96 -3.13 -9.52
CA ARG A 184 -4.64 -4.55 -9.37
C ARG A 184 -4.86 -5.02 -7.93
N CYS A 185 -4.34 -4.26 -6.97
CA CYS A 185 -4.55 -4.47 -5.54
C CYS A 185 -4.02 -3.28 -4.74
N MET A 186 -4.56 -3.07 -3.54
CA MET A 186 -3.93 -2.20 -2.54
C MET A 186 -3.30 -3.06 -1.45
N ILE A 187 -2.13 -2.68 -0.96
CA ILE A 187 -1.36 -3.47 0.01
C ILE A 187 -0.97 -2.59 1.18
N LEU A 188 -1.32 -3.02 2.38
CA LEU A 188 -0.86 -2.47 3.64
C LEU A 188 -0.13 -3.58 4.39
N ASN A 189 1.15 -3.39 4.63
CA ASN A 189 1.96 -4.33 5.39
C ASN A 189 2.02 -3.89 6.85
N HIS A 190 1.88 -4.83 7.77
CA HIS A 190 1.87 -4.59 9.21
C HIS A 190 2.95 -5.40 9.92
N GLY A 191 3.51 -4.86 11.01
CA GLY A 191 4.52 -5.54 11.81
C GLY A 191 5.73 -5.99 10.99
N GLN A 192 6.09 -7.27 11.08
CA GLN A 192 7.23 -7.89 10.39
C GLN A 192 7.07 -7.97 8.86
N TYR A 193 5.88 -7.72 8.31
CA TYR A 193 5.69 -7.70 6.85
C TYR A 193 6.13 -6.39 6.20
N ARG A 194 6.42 -5.36 7.00
CA ARG A 194 6.87 -4.05 6.52
C ARG A 194 8.32 -4.11 6.04
N ASN A 195 8.67 -3.20 5.14
CA ASN A 195 10.08 -2.95 4.78
C ASN A 195 10.67 -1.77 5.57
N LEU A 196 9.80 -0.85 6.00
CA LEU A 196 10.13 0.37 6.73
C LEU A 196 9.17 0.47 7.93
N PRO A 197 9.60 1.06 9.06
CA PRO A 197 8.75 1.13 10.26
C PRO A 197 7.47 1.95 10.01
N HIS A 198 7.53 2.99 9.18
CA HIS A 198 6.34 3.80 8.91
C HIS A 198 5.31 3.04 8.04
N LEU A 199 4.08 2.92 8.55
CA LEU A 199 2.92 2.40 7.84
C LEU A 199 2.71 3.14 6.51
N HIS A 200 2.44 2.39 5.45
CA HIS A 200 2.10 2.94 4.14
C HIS A 200 1.23 1.98 3.35
N LEU A 201 0.28 2.55 2.61
CA LEU A 201 -0.59 1.86 1.68
C LEU A 201 0.00 1.94 0.27
N LYS A 202 0.14 0.79 -0.40
CA LYS A 202 0.61 0.70 -1.79
C LYS A 202 -0.57 0.45 -2.69
N VAL A 203 -0.85 1.36 -3.62
CA VAL A 203 -1.92 1.24 -4.60
C VAL A 203 -1.32 0.73 -5.91
N TRP A 204 -1.38 -0.57 -6.16
CA TRP A 204 -0.81 -1.17 -7.37
C TRP A 204 -1.80 -1.15 -8.52
N VAL A 205 -1.31 -0.76 -9.69
CA VAL A 205 -2.08 -0.63 -10.94
C VAL A 205 -1.45 -1.54 -11.98
N ASP A 206 -2.21 -1.91 -13.01
CA ASP A 206 -1.64 -2.57 -14.18
C ASP A 206 -0.60 -1.68 -14.88
N ASP A 207 0.50 -2.26 -15.39
CA ASP A 207 1.57 -1.46 -16.03
C ASP A 207 1.09 -0.80 -17.33
N GLY A 208 0.23 -1.46 -18.11
CA GLY A 208 -0.30 -0.89 -19.34
C GLY A 208 -1.15 0.34 -19.07
N ILE A 209 -2.08 0.23 -18.11
CA ILE A 209 -2.94 1.33 -17.67
C ILE A 209 -2.10 2.46 -17.07
N HIS A 210 -1.19 2.15 -16.15
CA HIS A 210 -0.32 3.15 -15.53
C HIS A 210 0.62 3.82 -16.54
N ARG A 211 1.11 3.10 -17.55
CA ARG A 211 1.92 3.68 -18.62
C ARG A 211 1.13 4.69 -19.43
N ALA A 212 -0.13 4.40 -19.76
CA ALA A 212 -1.00 5.34 -20.45
C ALA A 212 -1.20 6.62 -19.63
N ALA A 213 -1.47 6.50 -18.32
CA ALA A 213 -1.55 7.65 -17.41
C ALA A 213 -0.22 8.43 -17.33
N ARG A 214 0.92 7.75 -17.16
CA ARG A 214 2.25 8.41 -17.14
C ARG A 214 2.54 9.24 -18.38
N ASN A 215 2.00 8.86 -19.54
CA ASN A 215 2.23 9.61 -20.77
C ASN A 215 1.57 11.00 -20.75
N THR A 216 0.56 11.21 -19.91
CA THR A 216 -0.10 12.51 -19.72
C THR A 216 0.53 13.35 -18.61
N TRP A 217 1.46 12.79 -17.82
CA TRP A 217 2.15 13.51 -16.75
C TRP A 217 2.99 14.69 -17.27
N PRO A 218 3.17 15.75 -16.45
CA PRO A 218 4.14 16.79 -16.71
C PRO A 218 5.54 16.21 -16.97
N LEU A 219 6.34 16.87 -17.83
CA LEU A 219 7.66 16.38 -18.22
C LEU A 219 8.55 16.08 -17.01
N GLN A 220 8.61 16.98 -16.02
CA GLN A 220 9.43 16.78 -14.82
C GLN A 220 9.08 15.49 -14.07
N ARG A 221 7.78 15.16 -13.95
CA ARG A 221 7.33 13.93 -13.28
C ARG A 221 7.71 12.68 -14.05
N ARG A 222 7.64 12.72 -15.39
CA ARG A 222 8.08 11.61 -16.25
C ARG A 222 9.60 11.38 -16.15
N GLU A 223 10.38 12.46 -16.08
CA GLU A 223 11.83 12.39 -15.88
C GLU A 223 12.18 11.82 -14.51
N LEU A 224 11.51 12.29 -13.46
CA LEU A 224 11.65 11.74 -12.12
C LEU A 224 11.37 10.23 -12.08
N TRP A 225 10.25 9.79 -12.68
CA TRP A 225 9.92 8.37 -12.80
C TRP A 225 11.03 7.57 -13.49
N ARG A 226 11.56 8.09 -14.60
CA ARG A 226 12.67 7.47 -15.33
C ARG A 226 13.90 7.32 -14.45
N TRP A 227 14.29 8.38 -13.73
CA TRP A 227 15.42 8.32 -12.81
C TRP A 227 15.21 7.31 -11.69
N LEU A 228 14.03 7.27 -11.08
CA LEU A 228 13.69 6.27 -10.07
C LEU A 228 13.81 4.84 -10.63
N GLN A 229 13.39 4.62 -11.88
CA GLN A 229 13.52 3.32 -12.54
C GLN A 229 14.99 2.95 -12.75
N GLU A 230 15.80 3.87 -13.28
CA GLU A 230 17.25 3.68 -13.48
C GLU A 230 17.94 3.37 -12.14
N LEU A 231 17.74 4.21 -11.12
CA LEU A 231 18.32 4.07 -9.78
C LEU A 231 17.94 2.74 -9.10
N SER A 232 16.67 2.34 -9.22
CA SER A 232 16.17 1.09 -8.64
C SER A 232 16.67 -0.16 -9.35
N SER A 233 17.03 -0.05 -10.64
CA SER A 233 17.61 -1.13 -11.44
C SER A 233 19.11 -1.34 -11.16
N MET A 234 19.81 -0.28 -10.77
CA MET A 234 21.23 -0.34 -10.38
C MET A 234 21.46 -1.07 -9.05
N ASP A 235 20.43 -1.21 -8.20
CA ASP A 235 20.50 -2.12 -7.06
C ASP A 235 20.44 -3.55 -7.56
N VAL A 236 21.60 -4.13 -7.85
CA VAL A 236 21.68 -5.56 -8.14
C VAL A 236 21.43 -6.33 -6.85
N ARG A 237 20.16 -6.63 -6.59
CA ARG A 237 19.78 -7.34 -5.37
C ARG A 237 20.29 -8.77 -5.44
N LYS A 238 20.93 -9.21 -4.36
CA LYS A 238 21.25 -10.62 -4.15
C LYS A 238 19.95 -11.40 -4.02
N CYS A 239 19.94 -12.62 -4.54
CA CYS A 239 18.80 -13.50 -4.40
C CYS A 239 18.72 -14.02 -2.97
N LYS A 240 17.79 -13.49 -2.17
CA LYS A 240 17.62 -13.90 -0.77
C LYS A 240 17.34 -15.41 -0.60
N PHE A 241 16.76 -16.04 -1.61
CA PHE A 241 16.45 -17.47 -1.59
C PHE A 241 17.61 -18.35 -2.06
N PHE A 242 18.65 -17.78 -2.70
CA PHE A 242 19.75 -18.58 -3.22
C PHE A 242 20.49 -19.32 -2.10
N LEU A 243 20.65 -18.68 -0.94
CA LEU A 243 21.29 -19.24 0.25
C LEU A 243 20.29 -19.79 1.28
N SER A 244 18.98 -19.74 1.03
CA SER A 244 18.01 -20.28 1.99
C SER A 244 18.00 -21.82 1.93
N LYS A 245 17.49 -22.47 2.99
CA LYS A 245 17.37 -23.96 3.05
C LYS A 245 16.62 -24.55 1.85
N GLN A 246 15.70 -23.78 1.28
CA GLN A 246 14.84 -24.20 0.17
C GLN A 246 15.44 -23.88 -1.21
N GLY A 247 16.53 -23.08 -1.25
CA GLY A 247 17.16 -22.63 -2.48
C GLY A 247 16.30 -21.69 -3.34
N CYS A 248 16.92 -21.07 -4.34
CA CYS A 248 16.18 -20.23 -5.28
C CYS A 248 15.39 -21.11 -6.26
N ARG A 249 14.06 -21.11 -6.16
CA ARG A 249 13.16 -21.83 -7.09
C ARG A 249 13.31 -21.40 -8.56
N ARG A 250 13.88 -20.23 -8.84
CA ARG A 250 14.10 -19.74 -10.21
C ARG A 250 15.44 -20.20 -10.79
N GLY A 251 16.34 -20.80 -10.01
CA GLY A 251 17.63 -21.30 -10.47
C GLY A 251 18.40 -20.28 -11.30
N SER A 252 18.99 -20.70 -12.41
CA SER A 252 19.71 -19.83 -13.37
C SER A 252 18.82 -18.78 -14.05
N ARG A 253 17.48 -18.88 -13.97
CA ARG A 253 16.53 -17.88 -14.49
C ARG A 253 16.18 -16.81 -13.47
N CYS A 254 16.83 -16.81 -12.31
CA CYS A 254 16.63 -15.77 -11.32
C CYS A 254 17.20 -14.44 -11.82
N THR A 255 16.40 -13.39 -11.78
CA THR A 255 16.82 -12.02 -12.13
C THR A 255 17.64 -11.34 -11.03
N PHE A 256 17.95 -12.06 -9.95
CA PHE A 256 18.72 -11.58 -8.81
C PHE A 256 20.07 -12.29 -8.77
N LEU A 257 21.10 -11.61 -8.26
CA LEU A 257 22.46 -12.15 -8.22
C LEU A 257 22.54 -13.36 -7.26
N HIS A 258 22.93 -14.51 -7.80
CA HIS A 258 23.22 -15.74 -7.06
C HIS A 258 24.69 -15.74 -6.64
N ARG A 259 25.00 -15.03 -5.54
CA ARG A 259 26.34 -14.93 -4.96
C ARG A 259 26.24 -14.66 -3.46
#